data_AF-A0A1H3DXZ5-F1
#
_entry.id   AF-A0A1H3DXZ5-F1
#
_cell.length_a   1.000
_cell.length_b   1.000
_cell.length_c   1.000
_cell.angle_alpha   90.00
_cell.angle_beta   90.00
_cell.angle_gamma   90.00
#
_symmetry.space_group_name_H-M   'P 1'
#
loop_
_entity.id
_entity.type
_entity.pdbx_description
1 polymer ?
#
loop_
_entity_poly.entity_id
_entity_poly.type
_entity_poly.pdbx_seq_one_letter_code
_entity_poly.pdbx_strand_id
1 'polypeptide(L)'
;GAMILTSNRSFAEWGEVFGDPVVATALLDRLLHHAVVVQIEGASYRLRSHADLVPDHVRANARITPPPKRRGRPPKNEAANP
;
A
#
# COMPACT_ATOMS: atom_id res chain seq x y z
N GLY A 1 -9.66 30.24 3.36
CA GLY A 1 -9.88 29.53 2.09
C GLY A 1 -10.03 28.05 2.37
N ALA A 2 -10.71 27.31 1.50
CA ALA A 2 -10.81 25.85 1.62
C ALA A 2 -9.76 25.16 0.73
N MET A 3 -9.20 24.05 1.21
CA MET A 3 -8.23 23.24 0.47
C MET A 3 -8.70 21.79 0.45
N ILE A 4 -8.58 21.13 -0.71
CA ILE A 4 -8.78 19.70 -0.85
C ILE A 4 -7.43 19.08 -1.20
N LEU A 5 -7.06 18.03 -0.48
CA LEU A 5 -5.83 17.27 -0.71
C LEU A 5 -6.16 15.79 -0.88
N THR A 6 -5.56 15.15 -1.88
CA THR A 6 -5.66 13.71 -2.11
C THR A 6 -4.28 13.10 -2.04
N SER A 7 -4.13 11.99 -1.32
CA SER A 7 -2.89 11.23 -1.25
C SER A 7 -3.19 9.73 -1.39
N ASN A 8 -2.28 9.01 -2.05
CA ASN A 8 -2.27 7.54 -2.08
C ASN A 8 -1.39 6.94 -0.96
N ARG A 9 -0.87 7.77 -0.06
CA ARG A 9 -0.03 7.39 1.07
C ARG A 9 -0.71 7.75 2.38
N SER A 10 -0.61 6.85 3.33
CA SER A 10 -1.08 7.06 4.70
C SER A 10 -0.24 8.13 5.40
N PHE A 11 -0.79 8.80 6.42
CA PHE A 11 -0.05 9.83 7.16
C PHE A 11 1.25 9.32 7.82
N ALA A 12 1.31 8.04 8.17
CA ALA A 12 2.51 7.42 8.73
C ALA A 12 3.69 7.40 7.74
N GLU A 13 3.40 7.26 6.44
CA GLU A 13 4.42 7.25 5.38
C GLU A 13 4.94 8.66 5.05
N TRP A 14 4.30 9.73 5.57
CA TRP A 14 4.67 11.09 5.18
C TRP A 14 6.03 11.53 5.71
N GLY A 15 6.50 10.94 6.81
CA GLY A 15 7.87 11.18 7.27
C GLY A 15 8.92 10.78 6.22
N GLU A 16 8.68 9.68 5.50
CA GLU A 16 9.55 9.25 4.41
C GLU A 16 9.37 10.12 3.16
N VAL A 17 8.14 10.53 2.86
CA VAL A 17 7.84 11.41 1.70
C VAL A 17 8.54 12.77 1.81
N PHE A 18 8.57 13.35 3.01
CA PHE A 18 9.23 14.63 3.24
C PHE A 18 10.70 14.49 3.65
N GLY A 19 11.19 13.27 3.91
CA GLY A 19 12.54 13.00 4.41
C GLY A 19 12.79 13.50 5.83
N ASP A 20 11.79 14.11 6.48
CA ASP A 20 11.86 14.59 7.86
C ASP A 20 10.49 14.38 8.56
N PRO A 21 10.42 13.52 9.58
CA PRO A 21 9.20 13.29 10.35
C PRO A 21 8.72 14.53 11.12
N VAL A 22 9.61 15.44 11.52
CA VAL A 22 9.25 16.68 12.22
C VAL A 22 8.51 17.64 11.29
N VAL A 23 8.98 17.78 10.06
CA VAL A 23 8.28 18.57 9.04
C VAL A 23 6.93 17.94 8.70
N ALA A 24 6.89 16.62 8.50
CA ALA A 24 5.64 15.92 8.20
C ALA A 24 4.58 16.14 9.29
N THR A 25 4.96 16.00 10.57
CA THR A 25 4.06 16.20 11.71
C THR A 25 3.59 17.65 11.84
N ALA A 26 4.47 18.64 11.67
CA ALA A 26 4.10 20.05 11.69
C ALA A 26 3.17 20.46 10.54
N LEU A 27 3.24 19.76 9.41
CA LEU A 27 2.37 19.98 8.25
C LEU A 27 1.01 19.31 8.46
N LEU A 28 1.00 18.08 8.97
CA LEU A 28 -0.21 17.36 9.36
C LEU A 28 -0.99 18.09 10.45
N ASP A 29 -0.32 18.67 11.44
CA ASP A 29 -0.96 19.47 12.49
C ASP A 29 -1.81 20.61 11.90
N ARG A 30 -1.24 21.37 10.97
CA ARG A 30 -1.94 22.47 10.28
C ARG A 30 -3.08 21.98 9.39
N LEU A 31 -2.86 20.89 8.64
CA LEU A 31 -3.86 20.35 7.72
C LEU A 31 -5.05 19.72 8.45
N LEU A 32 -4.79 19.01 9.55
CA LEU A 32 -5.80 18.22 10.25
C LEU A 32 -6.56 19.04 11.30
N HIS A 33 -6.09 20.23 11.69
CA HIS A 33 -6.75 21.07 12.69
C HIS A 33 -8.23 21.37 12.36
N HIS A 34 -8.55 21.56 11.08
CA HIS A 34 -9.91 21.83 10.60
C HIS A 34 -10.23 21.03 9.33
N ALA A 35 -9.82 19.76 9.26
CA ALA A 35 -10.11 18.90 8.11
C ALA A 35 -11.12 17.80 8.44
N VAL A 36 -11.82 17.38 7.39
CA VAL A 36 -12.56 16.11 7.37
C VAL A 36 -11.72 15.13 6.56
N VAL A 37 -11.36 14.01 7.19
CA VAL A 37 -10.58 12.95 6.52
C VAL A 37 -11.56 11.93 5.94
N VAL A 38 -11.45 11.67 4.64
CA VAL A 38 -12.23 10.66 3.94
C VAL A 38 -11.28 9.57 3.43
N GLN A 39 -11.38 8.38 4.01
CA GLN A 39 -10.61 7.22 3.57
C GLN A 39 -11.33 6.56 2.38
N ILE A 40 -10.61 6.36 1.28
CA ILE A 40 -11.15 5.73 0.08
C ILE A 40 -10.57 4.33 -0.03
N GLU A 41 -11.45 3.34 -0.01
CA GLU A 41 -11.11 1.93 -0.16
C GLU A 41 -11.85 1.32 -1.35
N GLY A 42 -11.29 0.28 -1.94
CA GLY A 42 -11.90 -0.45 -3.05
C GLY A 42 -10.96 -0.65 -4.23
N ALA A 43 -11.45 -1.35 -5.26
CA ALA A 43 -10.70 -1.60 -6.48
C ALA A 43 -10.51 -0.31 -7.29
N SER A 44 -9.39 -0.23 -8.02
CA SER A 44 -9.11 0.91 -8.90
C SER A 44 -10.21 1.07 -9.95
N TYR A 45 -10.82 2.25 -9.99
CA TYR A 45 -11.83 2.58 -11.00
C TYR A 45 -11.30 2.43 -12.43
N ARG A 46 -10.01 2.74 -12.66
CA ARG A 46 -9.36 2.61 -13.98
C ARG A 46 -9.32 1.16 -14.47
N LEU A 47 -9.20 0.20 -13.55
CA LEU A 47 -9.19 -1.23 -13.88
C LEU A 47 -10.59 -1.75 -14.21
N ARG A 48 -11.66 -1.00 -13.88
CA ARG A 48 -13.03 -1.41 -14.19
C ARG A 48 -13.28 -1.46 -15.70
N SER A 49 -12.81 -0.47 -16.45
CA SER A 49 -12.88 -0.44 -17.91
C SER A 49 -12.08 -1.57 -18.57
N HIS A 50 -10.98 -1.99 -17.93
CA HIS A 50 -10.21 -3.14 -18.38
C HIS A 50 -10.85 -4.46 -17.95
N ALA A 51 -11.54 -4.52 -16.82
CA ALA A 51 -12.21 -5.74 -16.37
C ALA A 51 -13.36 -6.15 -17.31
N ASP A 52 -14.02 -5.20 -17.95
CA ASP A 52 -15.03 -5.47 -19.01
C ASP A 52 -14.38 -5.94 -20.33
N LEU A 53 -13.10 -5.62 -20.54
CA LEU A 53 -12.30 -6.06 -21.71
C LEU A 53 -11.45 -7.30 -21.42
N VAL A 54 -11.35 -7.72 -20.16
CA VAL A 54 -10.60 -8.91 -19.74
C VAL A 54 -11.55 -10.10 -19.86
N PRO A 55 -11.32 -11.03 -20.79
CA PRO A 55 -12.18 -12.20 -20.94
C PRO A 55 -12.24 -13.01 -19.63
N ASP A 56 -13.40 -13.61 -19.34
CA ASP A 56 -13.65 -14.35 -18.09
C ASP A 56 -12.59 -15.41 -17.76
N HIS A 57 -11.92 -15.97 -18.78
CA HIS A 57 -10.83 -16.94 -18.62
C HIS A 57 -9.57 -16.39 -17.94
N VAL A 58 -9.27 -15.10 -18.07
CA VAL A 58 -8.14 -14.46 -17.36
C VAL A 58 -8.50 -14.18 -15.90
N ARG A 59 -9.77 -13.85 -15.64
CA ARG A 59 -10.30 -13.57 -14.30
C ARG A 59 -10.31 -14.81 -13.40
N ALA A 60 -10.58 -15.98 -14.00
CA ALA A 60 -10.47 -17.27 -13.32
C ALA A 60 -9.00 -17.62 -12.96
N ASN A 61 -8.06 -17.36 -13.88
CA ASN A 61 -6.65 -17.70 -13.70
C ASN A 61 -5.91 -16.84 -12.67
N ALA A 62 -6.31 -15.57 -12.48
CA ALA A 62 -5.73 -14.71 -11.44
C ALA A 62 -5.99 -15.19 -10.00
N ARG A 63 -7.00 -16.05 -9.79
CA ARG A 63 -7.26 -16.70 -8.49
C ARG A 63 -6.45 -17.99 -8.29
N ILE A 64 -5.84 -18.53 -9.34
CA ILE A 64 -5.15 -19.83 -9.32
C ILE A 64 -3.67 -19.67 -8.93
N THR A 65 -3.10 -18.47 -9.02
CA THR A 65 -1.71 -18.24 -8.57
C THR A 65 -1.70 -17.99 -7.06
N PRO A 66 -1.30 -18.96 -6.21
CA PRO A 66 -1.08 -18.67 -4.80
C PRO A 66 0.06 -17.64 -4.68
N PRO A 67 0.04 -16.78 -3.64
CA PRO A 67 1.16 -15.89 -3.38
C PRO A 67 2.44 -16.73 -3.23
N PRO A 68 3.60 -16.26 -3.73
CA PRO A 68 4.83 -17.00 -3.63
C PRO A 68 5.10 -17.31 -2.15
N LYS A 69 5.13 -18.59 -1.77
CA LYS A 69 5.54 -19.00 -0.43
C LYS A 69 6.90 -18.37 -0.16
N ARG A 70 6.97 -17.43 0.80
CA ARG A 70 8.22 -16.88 1.33
C ARG A 70 9.15 -18.07 1.60
N ARG A 71 10.17 -18.26 0.75
CA ARG A 71 11.21 -19.28 0.97
C ARG A 71 11.86 -18.93 2.30
N GLY A 72 11.49 -19.69 3.33
CA GLY A 72 12.08 -19.60 4.65
C GLY A 72 13.57 -19.89 4.58
N ARG A 73 14.28 -19.15 5.41
CA ARG A 73 15.71 -19.18 5.74
C ARG A 73 16.38 -20.57 5.54
N PRO A 74 17.58 -20.64 4.93
CA PRO A 74 18.30 -21.90 4.76
C PRO A 74 18.67 -22.53 6.12
N PRO A 75 18.74 -23.87 6.22
CA PRO A 75 19.06 -24.55 7.47
C PRO A 75 20.53 -24.30 7.82
N LYS A 76 20.80 -24.08 9.11
CA LYS A 76 22.15 -23.90 9.67
C LYS A 76 22.85 -25.26 9.68
N ASN A 77 24.01 -25.34 9.04
CA ASN A 77 24.90 -26.49 9.08
C ASN A 77 25.41 -26.69 10.51
N GLU A 78 25.08 -27.81 11.14
CA GLU A 78 25.62 -28.21 12.43
C GLU A 78 26.34 -29.55 12.24
N ALA A 79 27.57 -29.45 11.73
CA ALA A 79 28.57 -30.49 11.85
C ALA A 79 29.46 -30.13 13.05
N ALA A 80 29.29 -30.85 14.16
CA ALA A 80 30.27 -30.93 15.23
C ALA A 80 30.06 -32.22 16.03
N ASN A 81 30.83 -33.24 15.62
CA ASN A 81 31.49 -34.33 16.38
C ASN A 81 30.86 -34.99 17.62
N PRO A 82 31.26 -36.26 17.85
CA PRO A 82 32.32 -36.52 18.82
C PRO A 82 33.69 -36.78 18.17
#